data_AF-A0A2M8BMF2-F1
#
_entry.id   AF-A0A2M8BMF2-F1
#
_cell.length_a   1.000
_cell.length_b   1.000
_cell.length_c   1.000
_cell.angle_alpha   90.00
_cell.angle_beta   90.00
_cell.angle_gamma   90.00
#
_symmetry.space_group_name_H-M   'P 1'
#
loop_
_entity.id
_entity.type
_entity.pdbx_description
1 polymer ?
#
loop_
_entity_poly.entity_id
_entity_poly.type
_entity_poly.pdbx_seq_one_letter_code
_entity_poly.pdbx_strand_id
1 'polypeptide(L)'
;MERITISIDSALALEFDRLIAERGYKNRSEAVRDLVRSHLEAARTARSPDGHCVANLSYVYNHHERDLAERLTALQHDQHDLTVATLHAHLDHDNCLESVILRGETKAVRIFSDALMAQRGVRHGQLNVVAVDLQGGHAHPHDRVYSQGRDPVDAAHVHLKPKT
;
A
#
# COMPACT_ATOMS: atom_id res chain seq x y z
N MET A 1 -17.76 -20.91 -8.56
CA MET A 1 -17.38 -19.92 -9.59
C MET A 1 -18.62 -19.54 -10.36
N GLU A 2 -18.89 -18.25 -10.53
CA GLU A 2 -20.01 -17.75 -11.30
C GLU A 2 -19.52 -17.37 -12.72
N ARG A 3 -20.32 -17.65 -13.76
CA ARG A 3 -19.95 -17.39 -15.16
C ARG A 3 -20.79 -16.25 -15.71
N ILE A 4 -20.12 -15.20 -16.19
CA ILE A 4 -20.73 -14.03 -16.80
C ILE A 4 -20.28 -13.97 -18.26
N THR A 5 -21.23 -13.74 -19.19
CA THR A 5 -20.95 -13.48 -20.61
C THR A 5 -21.08 -11.98 -20.85
N ILE A 6 -20.06 -11.35 -21.43
CA ILE A 6 -20.01 -9.92 -21.69
C ILE A 6 -19.82 -9.70 -23.18
N SER A 7 -20.64 -8.85 -23.77
CA SER A 7 -20.47 -8.36 -25.15
C SER A 7 -19.71 -7.03 -25.09
N ILE A 8 -18.63 -6.93 -25.85
CA ILE A 8 -17.82 -5.72 -26.00
C ILE A 8 -17.55 -5.45 -27.47
N ASP A 9 -17.25 -4.21 -27.82
CA ASP A 9 -16.87 -3.85 -29.17
C ASP A 9 -15.61 -4.59 -29.62
N SER A 10 -15.56 -4.90 -30.93
CA SER A 10 -14.46 -5.67 -31.53
C SER A 10 -13.09 -4.97 -31.44
N ALA A 11 -13.04 -3.64 -31.55
CA ALA A 11 -11.79 -2.90 -31.41
C ALA A 11 -11.31 -2.94 -29.95
N LEU A 12 -12.22 -2.76 -29.00
CA LEU A 12 -11.90 -2.85 -27.57
C LEU A 12 -11.43 -4.25 -27.17
N ALA A 13 -12.03 -5.30 -27.72
CA ALA A 13 -11.59 -6.67 -27.49
C ALA A 13 -10.14 -6.89 -27.97
N LEU A 14 -9.76 -6.30 -29.10
CA LEU A 14 -8.42 -6.39 -29.66
C LEU A 14 -7.39 -5.65 -28.80
N GLU A 15 -7.73 -4.46 -28.31
CA GLU A 15 -6.89 -3.72 -27.36
C GLU A 15 -6.70 -4.51 -26.05
N PHE A 16 -7.75 -5.15 -25.56
CA PHE A 16 -7.67 -5.97 -24.37
C PHE A 16 -6.77 -7.20 -24.55
N ASP A 17 -6.79 -7.85 -25.73
CA ASP A 17 -5.87 -8.95 -26.03
C ASP A 17 -4.40 -8.50 -26.05
N ARG A 18 -4.11 -7.31 -26.57
CA ARG A 18 -2.76 -6.74 -26.52
C ARG A 18 -2.30 -6.54 -25.08
N LEU A 19 -3.17 -5.96 -24.25
CA LEU A 19 -2.90 -5.78 -22.82
C LEU A 19 -2.64 -7.11 -22.10
N ILE A 20 -3.39 -8.17 -22.42
CA ILE A 20 -3.20 -9.51 -21.88
C ILE A 20 -1.80 -10.05 -22.21
N ALA A 21 -1.39 -9.92 -23.48
CA ALA A 21 -0.09 -10.39 -23.94
C ALA A 21 1.06 -9.61 -23.29
N GLU A 22 0.94 -8.28 -23.21
CA GLU A 22 1.94 -7.40 -22.58
C GLU A 22 2.12 -7.69 -21.09
N ARG A 23 1.02 -7.99 -20.37
CA ARG A 23 1.04 -8.29 -18.93
C ARG A 23 1.31 -9.76 -18.61
N GLY A 24 1.45 -10.62 -19.62
CA GLY A 24 1.77 -12.05 -19.45
C GLY A 24 0.63 -12.90 -18.86
N TYR A 25 -0.62 -12.46 -19.00
CA TYR A 25 -1.78 -13.22 -18.51
C TYR A 25 -2.02 -14.48 -19.35
N LYS A 26 -2.43 -15.59 -18.71
CA LYS A 26 -2.64 -16.86 -19.41
C LYS A 26 -3.95 -16.90 -20.20
N ASN A 27 -4.95 -16.13 -19.78
CA ASN A 27 -6.25 -16.05 -20.45
C ASN A 27 -7.01 -14.76 -20.11
N ARG A 28 -7.99 -14.42 -20.96
CA ARG A 28 -8.88 -13.26 -20.76
C ARG A 28 -9.60 -13.24 -19.41
N SER A 29 -10.00 -14.41 -18.89
CA SER A 29 -10.78 -14.47 -17.64
C SER A 29 -9.93 -14.10 -16.42
N GLU A 30 -8.63 -14.37 -16.44
CA GLU A 30 -7.67 -13.96 -15.42
C GLU A 30 -7.48 -12.44 -15.43
N ALA A 31 -7.22 -11.87 -16.61
CA ALA A 31 -7.08 -10.42 -16.78
C ALA A 31 -8.35 -9.65 -16.40
N VAL A 32 -9.55 -10.14 -16.79
CA VAL A 32 -10.82 -9.51 -16.39
C VAL A 32 -11.01 -9.57 -14.87
N ARG A 33 -10.69 -10.71 -14.24
CA ARG A 33 -10.85 -10.86 -12.79
C ARG A 33 -9.96 -9.87 -12.03
N ASP A 34 -8.72 -9.72 -12.46
CA ASP A 34 -7.80 -8.76 -11.83
C ASP A 34 -8.23 -7.32 -12.07
N LEU A 35 -8.65 -6.97 -13.29
CA LEU A 35 -9.19 -5.63 -13.58
C LEU A 35 -10.41 -5.31 -12.72
N VAL A 36 -11.36 -6.24 -12.61
CA VAL A 36 -12.55 -6.06 -11.76
C VAL A 36 -12.15 -5.93 -10.30
N ARG A 37 -11.23 -6.76 -9.79
CA ARG A 37 -10.74 -6.66 -8.41
C ARG A 37 -10.08 -5.30 -8.15
N SER A 38 -9.12 -4.90 -8.98
CA SER A 38 -8.43 -3.62 -8.83
C SER A 38 -9.41 -2.44 -8.90
N HIS A 39 -10.41 -2.50 -9.79
CA HIS A 39 -11.40 -1.43 -9.90
C HIS A 39 -12.34 -1.38 -8.69
N LEU A 40 -12.78 -2.54 -8.17
CA LEU A 40 -13.60 -2.62 -6.97
C LEU A 40 -12.83 -2.18 -5.72
N GLU A 41 -11.56 -2.55 -5.59
CA GLU A 41 -10.67 -2.10 -4.53
C GLU A 41 -10.46 -0.58 -4.58
N ALA A 42 -10.19 -0.02 -5.77
CA ALA A 42 -10.10 1.43 -5.96
C ALA A 42 -11.42 2.14 -5.60
N ALA A 43 -12.56 1.58 -6.00
CA ALA A 43 -13.88 2.13 -5.69
C ALA A 43 -14.22 2.05 -4.18
N ARG A 44 -13.85 0.97 -3.49
CA ARG A 44 -14.03 0.84 -2.02
C ARG A 44 -13.14 1.83 -1.27
N THR A 45 -11.89 1.92 -1.68
CA THR A 45 -10.88 2.86 -1.18
C THR A 45 -11.32 4.31 -1.38
N ALA A 46 -12.08 4.62 -2.44
CA ALA A 46 -12.69 5.93 -2.67
C ALA A 46 -13.96 6.19 -1.85
N ARG A 47 -14.69 5.16 -1.41
CA ARG A 47 -16.01 5.29 -0.75
C ARG A 47 -15.99 5.23 0.78
N SER A 48 -14.98 4.62 1.39
CA SER A 48 -14.87 4.55 2.87
C SER A 48 -13.51 5.06 3.36
N PRO A 49 -13.43 6.31 3.85
CA PRO A 49 -12.29 6.76 4.63
C PRO A 49 -12.25 6.11 6.03
N ASP A 50 -13.30 5.37 6.40
CA ASP A 50 -13.45 4.73 7.70
C ASP A 50 -12.73 3.36 7.75
N GLY A 51 -12.03 3.10 8.85
CA GLY A 51 -11.28 1.87 9.11
C GLY A 51 -9.77 2.07 9.10
N HIS A 52 -9.04 0.96 9.13
CA HIS A 52 -7.57 0.97 9.08
C HIS A 52 -7.07 0.47 7.73
N CYS A 53 -5.86 0.88 7.37
CA CYS A 53 -5.16 0.40 6.19
C CYS A 53 -3.69 0.16 6.46
N VAL A 54 -3.08 -0.63 5.59
CA VAL A 54 -1.65 -0.57 5.30
C VAL A 54 -1.51 0.05 3.92
N ALA A 55 -0.54 0.95 3.74
CA ALA A 55 -0.33 1.63 2.47
C ALA A 55 1.15 1.68 2.11
N ASN A 56 1.42 1.81 0.82
CA ASN A 56 2.73 2.18 0.30
C ASN A 56 2.61 3.52 -0.43
N LEU A 57 3.30 4.53 0.07
CA LEU A 57 3.49 5.79 -0.62
C LEU A 57 4.83 5.77 -1.34
N SER A 58 4.83 5.82 -2.67
CA SER A 58 6.07 5.95 -3.44
C SER A 58 6.16 7.32 -4.11
N TYR A 59 7.34 7.94 -4.08
CA TYR A 59 7.61 9.20 -4.76
C TYR A 59 9.08 9.34 -5.15
N VAL A 60 9.33 10.22 -6.12
CA VAL A 60 10.67 10.57 -6.59
C VAL A 60 10.99 12.01 -6.22
N TYR A 61 12.22 12.30 -5.81
CA TYR A 61 12.68 13.67 -5.63
C TYR A 61 14.16 13.83 -5.98
N ASN A 62 14.57 15.07 -6.25
CA ASN A 62 15.97 15.41 -6.42
C ASN A 62 16.60 15.72 -5.05
N HIS A 63 17.62 14.97 -4.64
CA HIS A 63 18.23 15.13 -3.31
C HIS A 63 19.17 16.34 -3.19
N HIS A 64 19.51 17.00 -4.32
CA HIS A 64 20.17 18.31 -4.33
C HIS A 64 19.18 19.47 -4.12
N GLU A 65 17.87 19.24 -4.20
CA GLU A 65 16.87 20.27 -3.87
C GLU A 65 17.01 20.64 -2.39
N ARG A 66 17.32 21.92 -2.16
CA ARG A 66 17.66 22.44 -0.83
C ARG A 66 16.57 22.11 0.20
N ASP A 67 17.01 21.53 1.31
CA ASP A 67 16.22 21.16 2.49
C ASP A 67 15.07 20.16 2.20
N LEU A 68 14.98 19.57 1.00
CA LEU A 68 13.87 18.67 0.67
C LEU A 68 13.95 17.35 1.44
N ALA A 69 15.11 16.68 1.41
CA ALA A 69 15.30 15.43 2.14
C ALA A 69 15.01 15.60 3.64
N GLU A 70 15.54 16.67 4.24
CA GLU A 70 15.32 16.99 5.66
C GLU A 70 13.83 17.24 5.97
N ARG A 71 13.12 18.01 5.13
CA ARG A 71 11.67 18.23 5.31
C ARG A 71 10.87 16.94 5.21
N LEU A 72 11.22 16.05 4.27
CA LEU A 72 10.55 14.76 4.12
C LEU A 72 10.78 13.87 5.34
N THR A 73 12.03 13.80 5.84
CA THR A 73 12.36 13.08 7.06
C THR A 73 11.64 13.66 8.28
N ALA A 74 11.58 14.99 8.42
CA ALA A 74 10.86 15.65 9.50
C ALA A 74 9.36 15.30 9.49
N LEU A 75 8.71 15.35 8.33
CA LEU A 75 7.30 14.96 8.19
C LEU A 75 7.07 13.48 8.57
N GLN A 76 7.97 12.59 8.17
CA GLN A 76 7.92 11.18 8.56
C GLN A 76 8.11 10.99 10.07
N HIS A 77 9.03 11.73 10.68
CA HIS A 77 9.25 11.73 12.12
C HIS A 77 8.05 12.26 12.91
N ASP A 78 7.44 13.35 12.46
CA ASP A 78 6.25 13.94 13.09
C ASP A 78 5.03 12.98 13.05
N GLN A 79 5.03 12.04 12.10
CA GLN A 79 4.01 11.00 11.94
C GLN A 79 4.62 9.60 12.10
N HIS A 80 5.46 9.41 13.13
CA HIS A 80 6.09 8.11 13.41
C HIS A 80 5.09 6.99 13.68
N ASP A 81 3.87 7.33 14.14
CA ASP A 81 2.84 6.35 14.48
C ASP A 81 2.22 5.72 13.22
N LEU A 82 2.22 6.48 12.13
CA LEU A 82 1.76 6.04 10.83
C LEU A 82 2.89 5.42 10.00
N THR A 83 4.12 5.88 10.18
CA THR A 83 5.30 5.46 9.40
C THR A 83 5.89 4.17 9.94
N VAL A 84 5.75 3.08 9.20
CA VAL A 84 6.28 1.76 9.59
C VAL A 84 7.75 1.62 9.17
N ALA A 85 8.04 1.95 7.92
CA ALA A 85 9.38 1.85 7.35
C ALA A 85 9.49 2.68 6.08
N THR A 86 10.70 3.13 5.78
CA THR A 86 11.02 3.81 4.51
C THR A 86 12.15 3.08 3.81
N LEU A 87 11.93 2.73 2.54
CA LEU A 87 12.97 2.27 1.63
C LEU A 87 13.38 3.44 0.73
N HIS A 88 14.69 3.67 0.61
CA HIS A 88 15.27 4.70 -0.25
C HIS A 88 16.17 4.03 -1.30
N ALA A 89 16.05 4.45 -2.56
CA ALA A 89 16.89 3.98 -3.65
C ALA A 89 17.37 5.17 -4.51
N HIS A 90 18.68 5.23 -4.77
CA HIS A 90 19.24 6.15 -5.75
C HIS A 90 18.92 5.66 -7.17
N LEU A 91 18.25 6.50 -7.97
CA LEU A 91 17.95 6.19 -9.37
C LEU A 91 19.09 6.64 -10.28
N ASP A 92 19.67 7.81 -9.99
CA ASP A 92 20.80 8.39 -10.69
C ASP A 92 21.55 9.37 -9.75
N HIS A 93 22.39 10.25 -10.33
CA HIS A 93 23.17 11.22 -9.55
C HIS A 93 22.30 12.21 -8.78
N ASP A 94 21.12 12.56 -9.28
CA ASP A 94 20.29 13.62 -8.72
C ASP A 94 19.05 13.07 -8.03
N ASN A 95 18.48 11.97 -8.53
CA ASN A 95 17.14 11.51 -8.20
C ASN A 95 17.14 10.29 -7.28
N CYS A 96 16.24 10.33 -6.31
CA CYS A 96 15.96 9.23 -5.40
C CYS A 96 14.48 8.82 -5.50
N LEU A 97 14.23 7.52 -5.38
CA LEU A 97 12.91 6.94 -5.15
C LEU A 97 12.80 6.56 -3.68
N GLU A 98 11.73 7.01 -3.02
CA GLU A 98 11.36 6.54 -1.69
C GLU A 98 10.04 5.78 -1.72
N SER A 99 9.97 4.72 -0.92
CA SER A 99 8.78 3.90 -0.69
C SER A 99 8.54 3.86 0.81
N VAL A 100 7.51 4.58 1.26
CA VAL A 100 7.14 4.71 2.68
C VAL A 100 5.97 3.77 2.96
N ILE A 101 6.21 2.77 3.79
CA ILE A 101 5.18 1.85 4.29
C ILE A 101 4.47 2.52 5.45
N LEU A 102 3.16 2.68 5.32
CA LEU A 102 2.29 3.35 6.28
C LEU A 102 1.27 2.38 6.86
N ARG A 103 0.89 2.57 8.12
CA ARG A 103 -0.18 1.82 8.78
C ARG A 103 -0.94 2.69 9.76
N GLY A 104 -2.27 2.69 9.68
CA GLY A 104 -3.11 3.39 10.65
C GLY A 104 -4.52 3.58 10.13
N GLU A 105 -5.23 4.56 10.69
CA GLU A 105 -6.53 4.98 10.16
C GLU A 105 -6.39 5.47 8.72
N THR A 106 -7.27 4.97 7.84
CA THR A 106 -7.21 5.26 6.40
C THR A 106 -7.22 6.75 6.12
N LYS A 107 -8.01 7.53 6.87
CA LYS A 107 -8.06 8.99 6.76
C LYS A 107 -6.73 9.64 7.13
N ALA A 108 -6.11 9.23 8.23
CA ALA A 108 -4.84 9.79 8.70
C ALA A 108 -3.70 9.47 7.71
N VAL A 109 -3.64 8.22 7.22
CA VAL A 109 -2.67 7.79 6.21
C VAL A 109 -2.80 8.61 4.92
N ARG A 110 -4.02 8.89 4.46
CA ARG A 110 -4.27 9.72 3.27
C ARG A 110 -3.82 11.17 3.47
N ILE A 111 -4.24 11.81 4.55
CA ILE A 111 -3.85 13.20 4.86
C ILE A 111 -2.33 13.33 4.93
N PHE A 112 -1.66 12.39 5.61
CA PHE A 112 -0.21 12.37 5.70
C PHE A 112 0.46 12.18 4.33
N SER A 113 -0.05 11.26 3.52
CA SER A 113 0.47 11.01 2.17
C SER A 113 0.32 12.23 1.26
N ASP A 114 -0.83 12.91 1.32
CA ASP A 114 -1.10 14.13 0.56
C ASP A 114 -0.14 15.25 0.97
N ALA A 115 0.17 15.38 2.27
CA ALA A 115 1.13 16.37 2.79
C ALA A 115 2.57 16.11 2.32
N LEU A 116 3.00 14.85 2.24
CA LEU A 116 4.29 14.46 1.66
C LEU A 116 4.34 14.75 0.16
N MET A 117 3.31 14.35 -0.60
CA MET A 117 3.25 14.60 -2.04
C MET A 117 3.16 16.08 -2.40
N ALA A 118 2.60 16.92 -1.51
CA ALA A 118 2.54 18.36 -1.68
C ALA A 118 3.87 19.09 -1.43
N GLN A 119 4.90 18.41 -0.91
CA GLN A 119 6.20 19.05 -0.70
C GLN A 119 6.81 19.50 -2.03
N ARG A 120 7.13 20.79 -2.13
CA ARG A 120 7.81 21.35 -3.31
C ARG A 120 9.09 20.57 -3.60
N GLY A 121 9.17 19.96 -4.78
CA GLY A 121 10.29 19.13 -5.25
C GLY A 121 9.99 17.62 -5.28
N VAL A 122 8.89 17.17 -4.66
CA VAL A 122 8.38 15.80 -4.80
C VAL A 122 7.69 15.64 -6.16
N ARG A 123 7.95 14.51 -6.81
CA ARG A 123 7.47 14.14 -8.14
C ARG A 123 6.93 12.72 -8.12
N HIS A 124 6.03 12.41 -9.06
CA HIS A 124 5.52 11.05 -9.29
C HIS A 124 4.96 10.36 -8.03
N GLY A 125 4.35 11.11 -7.12
CA GLY A 125 3.74 10.58 -5.91
C GLY A 125 2.57 9.65 -6.23
N GLN A 126 2.58 8.45 -5.66
CA GLN A 126 1.50 7.47 -5.77
C GLN A 126 1.27 6.79 -4.42
N LEU A 127 0.01 6.72 -4.01
CA LEU A 127 -0.41 6.02 -2.80
C LEU A 127 -1.17 4.75 -3.20
N ASN A 128 -0.63 3.59 -2.82
CA ASN A 128 -1.33 2.32 -2.87
C ASN A 128 -1.89 1.98 -1.48
N VAL A 129 -3.20 1.81 -1.35
CA VAL A 129 -3.88 1.56 -0.07
C VAL A 129 -4.48 0.16 -0.05
N VAL A 130 -4.18 -0.60 1.00
CA VAL A 130 -4.78 -1.91 1.29
C VAL A 130 -5.61 -1.77 2.56
N ALA A 131 -6.93 -1.81 2.42
CA ALA A 131 -7.84 -1.76 3.56
C ALA A 131 -7.70 -3.04 4.41
N VAL A 132 -7.68 -2.89 5.73
CA VAL A 132 -7.53 -4.01 6.67
C VAL A 132 -8.61 -3.98 7.74
N ASP A 133 -9.02 -5.15 8.19
CA ASP A 133 -9.78 -5.32 9.42
C ASP A 133 -8.82 -5.48 10.60
N LEU A 134 -9.04 -4.71 11.65
CA LEU A 134 -8.44 -4.93 12.95
C LEU A 134 -9.17 -6.09 13.63
N GLN A 135 -8.54 -7.26 13.70
CA GLN A 135 -9.00 -8.31 14.61
C GLN A 135 -8.24 -8.17 15.94
N GLY A 136 -9.00 -7.95 17.01
CA GLY A 136 -8.47 -7.83 18.38
C GLY A 136 -7.65 -9.04 18.78
N GLY A 137 -6.59 -8.79 19.56
CA GLY A 137 -5.52 -9.73 19.85
C GLY A 137 -6.02 -11.10 20.32
N HIS A 138 -5.66 -12.12 19.55
CA HIS A 138 -5.73 -13.50 20.02
C HIS A 138 -4.39 -13.81 20.70
N ALA A 139 -4.44 -14.23 21.96
CA ALA A 139 -3.29 -14.82 22.62
C ALA A 139 -3.03 -16.20 21.97
N HIS A 140 -1.97 -16.31 21.19
CA HIS A 140 -1.49 -17.60 20.74
C HIS A 140 -0.63 -18.20 21.86
N PRO A 141 -0.93 -19.41 22.37
CA PRO A 141 -0.02 -20.09 23.26
C PRO A 141 1.22 -20.47 22.45
N HIS A 142 2.31 -19.73 22.62
CA HIS A 142 3.60 -20.14 22.08
C HIS A 142 4.04 -21.43 22.76
N ASP A 143 4.49 -22.38 21.94
CA ASP A 143 5.04 -23.64 22.41
C ASP A 143 6.21 -23.36 23.36
N ARG A 144 6.17 -23.99 24.54
CA ARG A 144 7.03 -23.70 25.68
C ARG A 144 8.51 -23.97 25.35
N VAL A 145 9.26 -22.94 25.01
CA VAL A 145 10.73 -22.99 25.11
C VAL A 145 11.08 -22.64 26.55
N TYR A 146 11.35 -23.66 27.36
CA TYR A 146 11.88 -23.51 28.72
C TYR A 146 13.26 -22.84 28.66
N SER A 147 13.30 -21.54 28.87
CA SER A 147 14.50 -20.86 29.37
C SER A 147 14.21 -20.40 30.79
N GLN A 148 15.14 -20.72 31.69
CA GLN A 148 14.98 -20.57 33.14
C GLN A 148 14.59 -19.14 33.53
N GLY A 149 13.46 -19.00 34.23
CA GLY A 149 13.26 -17.92 35.20
C GLY A 149 12.57 -16.63 34.75
N ARG A 150 11.70 -16.63 33.74
CA ARG A 150 10.84 -15.46 33.45
C ARG A 150 9.37 -15.86 33.29
N ASP A 151 8.49 -15.14 33.97
CA ASP A 151 7.05 -15.27 33.83
C ASP A 151 6.62 -15.13 32.35
N PRO A 152 5.64 -15.91 31.87
CA PRO A 152 5.16 -15.81 30.50
C PRO A 152 4.54 -14.43 30.27
N VAL A 153 5.12 -13.67 29.35
CA VAL A 153 4.55 -12.39 28.91
C VAL A 153 3.64 -12.72 27.73
N ASP A 154 2.32 -12.67 27.94
CA ASP A 154 1.35 -12.70 26.85
C ASP A 154 1.55 -11.44 26.00
N ALA A 155 2.31 -11.57 24.92
CA ALA A 155 2.52 -10.49 23.97
C ALA A 155 1.24 -10.30 23.13
N ALA A 156 0.36 -9.40 23.59
CA ALA A 156 -0.78 -8.96 22.81
C ALA A 156 -0.27 -8.36 21.48
N HIS A 157 -0.63 -8.99 20.36
CA HIS A 157 -0.30 -8.50 19.03
C HIS A 157 -1.58 -8.32 18.21
N VAL A 158 -1.53 -7.36 17.29
CA VAL A 158 -2.67 -6.99 16.43
C VAL A 158 -2.52 -7.69 15.09
N HIS A 159 -3.56 -8.41 14.65
CA HIS A 159 -3.61 -8.99 13.31
C HIS A 159 -4.32 -8.03 12.35
N LEU A 160 -3.66 -7.71 11.25
CA LEU A 160 -4.25 -6.98 10.13
C LEU A 160 -4.65 -8.00 9.06
N LYS A 161 -5.95 -8.11 8.79
CA LYS A 161 -6.46 -8.95 7.70
C LYS A 161 -6.87 -8.08 6.52
N PRO A 162 -6.25 -8.22 5.34
CA PRO A 162 -6.67 -7.50 4.14
C PRO A 162 -8.14 -7.78 3.80
N LYS A 163 -8.91 -6.73 3.50
CA LYS A 163 -10.30 -6.86 3.03
C LYS A 163 -10.31 -7.34 1.58
N THR A 164 -11.01 -8.44 1.30
CA THR A 164 -11.24 -8.98 -0.05
C THR A 164 -12.58 -8.56 -0.66
#